data_AF-A0AAW0G3A9-F1
#
_entry.id   AF-A0AAW0G3A9-F1
#
_cell.length_a   1.000
_cell.length_b   1.000
_cell.length_c   1.000
_cell.angle_alpha   90.00
_cell.angle_beta   90.00
_cell.angle_gamma   90.00
#
_symmetry.space_group_name_H-M   'P 1'
#
loop_
_entity.id
_entity.type
_entity.pdbx_description
1 polymer ?
#
loop_
_entity_poly.entity_id
_entity_poly.type
_entity_poly.pdbx_seq_one_letter_code
_entity_poly.pdbx_strand_id
1 'polypeptide(L)'
;MGKDKSDSAEATQPLFRVRFFDETDAPQSDFLRTTSVTSDLTIFVSRQHDSSRASLAPHISLRILYNALLFTPSRISFIVDQLSALLRKVASNPLSPVGTVPLLTPKQRETIPEPTGDLHWCDFKGAITDVFSRNAQQSPDRPCVIQCLPFTPGEPQGKQVFTYSHIRHASNILAHHLLAHGVQREEVVMVYAHRSVELVVAVMAVLKAGATFSVIDPAYPPSRQTIYLQVAQPRALVVLKGAGTISPTVRKFISEELKIRVEVPALELLSDGSVAGGSNEKVDDVLKSHRHLADTDPNVALGPDSVGTLSFTSGSTGIPKGVKGRHYSLTHFFPWMGERFGLSENSKFTMLSGIAHDPIQRDMFTPLFFGAQLYVPTAEDIGTPGRLAEWMAENEVTITHLTPAMGQLLSAQATTQIPALRNAFFVGDVLTKRDCHRLQSLAANVNIINMYGTTETQRAVSYFLIPRCV
;
A
#
# COMPACT_ATOMS: atom_id res chain seq x y z
N MET A 1 -16.70 -27.74 -8.22
CA MET A 1 -17.33 -28.12 -9.51
C MET A 1 -16.64 -27.36 -10.60
N GLY A 2 -15.95 -28.09 -11.47
CA GLY A 2 -15.15 -27.52 -12.55
C GLY A 2 -16.02 -26.85 -13.60
N LYS A 3 -15.61 -25.65 -13.99
CA LYS A 3 -15.79 -25.19 -15.36
C LYS A 3 -14.43 -25.28 -16.01
N ASP A 4 -14.30 -26.24 -16.92
CA ASP A 4 -13.27 -26.23 -17.93
C ASP A 4 -13.26 -24.85 -18.59
N LYS A 5 -12.21 -24.08 -18.31
CA LYS A 5 -11.78 -23.07 -19.25
C LYS A 5 -11.25 -23.85 -20.44
N SER A 6 -12.10 -23.98 -21.44
CA SER A 6 -11.63 -24.13 -22.80
C SER A 6 -10.59 -23.02 -23.04
N ASP A 7 -9.32 -23.40 -23.05
CA ASP A 7 -8.25 -22.61 -23.65
C ASP A 7 -8.57 -22.46 -25.14
N SER A 8 -9.49 -21.54 -25.47
CA SER A 8 -9.40 -20.87 -26.75
C SER A 8 -8.17 -19.99 -26.64
N ALA A 9 -7.08 -20.43 -27.24
CA ALA A 9 -5.97 -19.57 -27.61
C ALA A 9 -6.54 -18.43 -28.47
N GLU A 10 -6.99 -17.34 -27.82
CA GLU A 10 -6.99 -16.02 -28.43
C GLU A 10 -5.53 -15.76 -28.76
N ALA A 11 -5.14 -16.18 -29.96
CA ALA A 11 -3.88 -15.78 -30.57
C ALA A 11 -3.79 -14.27 -30.39
N THR A 12 -2.79 -13.85 -29.63
CA THR A 12 -2.50 -12.47 -29.27
C THR A 12 -2.57 -11.61 -30.52
N GLN A 13 -3.71 -10.95 -30.73
CA GLN A 13 -3.84 -10.03 -31.85
C GLN A 13 -2.81 -8.93 -31.62
N PRO A 14 -2.00 -8.59 -32.64
CA PRO A 14 -1.01 -7.53 -32.49
C PRO A 14 -1.73 -6.22 -32.16
N LEU A 15 -1.16 -5.42 -31.25
CA LEU A 15 -1.70 -4.10 -30.88
C LEU A 15 -1.97 -3.23 -32.11
N PHE A 16 -1.14 -3.37 -33.14
CA PHE A 16 -1.29 -2.79 -34.47
C PHE A 16 -0.38 -3.52 -35.46
N ARG A 17 -0.67 -3.45 -36.75
CA ARG A 17 0.09 -4.12 -37.82
C ARG A 17 1.08 -3.17 -38.47
N VAL A 18 2.36 -3.55 -38.49
CA VAL A 18 3.45 -2.74 -39.07
C VAL A 18 3.96 -3.35 -40.36
N ARG A 19 4.29 -2.52 -41.34
CA ARG A 19 4.95 -2.93 -42.58
C ARG A 19 6.10 -2.00 -42.92
N PHE A 20 7.21 -2.56 -43.39
CA PHE A 20 8.34 -1.84 -43.94
C PHE A 20 8.45 -2.14 -45.43
N PHE A 21 8.69 -1.10 -46.24
CA PHE A 21 9.01 -1.21 -47.65
C PHE A 21 10.37 -0.59 -47.90
N ASP A 22 11.26 -1.39 -48.49
CA ASP A 22 12.54 -0.91 -48.99
C ASP A 22 12.37 -0.52 -50.47
N GLU A 23 12.38 0.78 -50.74
CA GLU A 23 12.33 1.39 -52.06
C GLU A 23 13.72 1.96 -52.44
N THR A 24 14.81 1.51 -51.80
CA THR A 24 16.16 2.03 -52.08
C THR A 24 16.75 1.52 -53.40
N ASP A 25 16.28 0.38 -53.90
CA ASP A 25 16.81 -0.30 -55.08
C ASP A 25 15.99 -0.10 -56.39
N ALA A 26 14.78 0.48 -56.35
CA ALA A 26 13.97 0.73 -57.56
C ALA A 26 12.90 1.84 -57.40
N PRO A 27 12.74 2.77 -58.38
CA PRO A 27 11.61 3.68 -58.41
C PRO A 27 10.40 3.00 -59.07
N GLN A 28 9.28 2.85 -58.36
CA GLN A 28 8.01 2.49 -58.98
C GLN A 28 6.86 3.43 -58.57
N SER A 29 6.29 4.07 -59.58
CA SER A 29 4.95 4.66 -59.58
C SER A 29 3.91 3.53 -59.60
N ASP A 30 2.96 3.56 -58.65
CA ASP A 30 1.67 2.82 -58.61
C ASP A 30 1.44 1.75 -57.52
N PHE A 31 2.40 1.42 -56.64
CA PHE A 31 2.14 0.48 -55.53
C PHE A 31 1.23 1.05 -54.41
N LEU A 32 0.88 2.34 -54.49
CA LEU A 32 0.20 3.09 -53.44
C LEU A 32 -1.28 2.76 -53.24
N ARG A 33 -1.97 2.15 -54.22
CA ARG A 33 -3.44 2.05 -54.19
C ARG A 33 -4.01 0.84 -53.45
N THR A 34 -3.24 -0.21 -53.17
CA THR A 34 -3.75 -1.48 -52.61
C THR A 34 -3.30 -1.78 -51.19
N THR A 35 -2.46 -0.93 -50.57
CA THR A 35 -1.71 -1.28 -49.35
C THR A 35 -2.34 -0.81 -48.03
N SER A 36 -3.40 0.01 -48.06
CA SER A 36 -3.98 0.66 -46.86
C SER A 36 -4.90 -0.20 -46.00
N VAL A 37 -5.34 -1.37 -46.47
CA VAL A 37 -6.43 -2.12 -45.79
C VAL A 37 -5.93 -3.13 -44.74
N THR A 38 -4.63 -3.44 -44.71
CA THR A 38 -4.09 -4.53 -43.88
C THR A 38 -3.03 -4.11 -42.86
N SER A 39 -2.57 -2.86 -42.87
CA SER A 39 -1.51 -2.35 -42.00
C SER A 39 -1.87 -1.00 -41.39
N ASP A 40 -1.57 -0.82 -40.10
CA ASP A 40 -1.85 0.39 -39.33
C ASP A 40 -0.68 1.40 -39.35
N LEU A 41 0.53 0.92 -39.61
CA LEU A 41 1.74 1.74 -39.76
C LEU A 41 2.60 1.17 -40.89
N THR A 42 2.82 1.97 -41.93
CA THR A 42 3.66 1.60 -43.08
C THR A 42 4.80 2.59 -43.23
N ILE A 43 6.03 2.09 -43.22
CA ILE A 43 7.25 2.89 -43.36
C ILE A 43 7.89 2.53 -44.70
N PHE A 44 7.98 3.51 -45.58
CA PHE A 44 8.69 3.42 -46.85
C PHE A 44 10.06 4.06 -46.70
N VAL A 45 11.11 3.32 -47.02
CA VAL A 45 12.50 3.76 -47.00
C VAL A 45 12.94 3.95 -48.44
N SER A 46 13.24 5.18 -48.84
CA SER A 46 13.71 5.48 -50.19
C SER A 46 15.03 6.22 -50.16
N ARG A 47 15.76 6.19 -51.27
CA ARG A 47 16.99 6.96 -51.47
C ARG A 47 16.70 8.08 -52.46
N GLN A 48 17.05 9.32 -52.13
CA GLN A 48 17.01 10.38 -53.14
C GLN A 48 18.11 10.11 -54.18
N HIS A 49 17.74 10.02 -55.45
CA HIS A 49 18.69 9.97 -56.56
C HIS A 49 19.23 11.38 -56.80
N ASP A 50 20.46 11.65 -56.38
CA ASP A 50 21.11 12.94 -56.61
C ASP A 50 21.48 13.12 -58.09
N SER A 51 21.14 14.29 -58.63
CA SER A 51 21.71 14.82 -59.88
C SER A 51 23.22 15.04 -59.73
N SER A 52 23.95 15.11 -60.85
CA SER A 52 25.41 14.97 -61.03
C SER A 52 26.36 15.92 -60.27
N ARG A 53 25.94 16.62 -59.22
CA ARG A 53 26.82 17.36 -58.28
C ARG A 53 26.58 16.86 -56.85
N ALA A 54 27.32 15.81 -56.49
CA ALA A 54 27.07 14.96 -55.33
C ALA A 54 27.37 15.61 -53.97
N SER A 55 26.40 15.49 -53.06
CA SER A 55 26.66 15.32 -51.63
C SER A 55 27.42 14.00 -51.42
N LEU A 56 28.45 13.99 -50.57
CA LEU A 56 29.28 12.82 -50.27
C LEU A 56 28.55 11.71 -49.48
N ALA A 57 27.28 11.92 -49.09
CA ALA A 57 26.49 10.96 -48.34
C ALA A 57 25.09 10.76 -48.95
N PRO A 58 24.63 9.52 -49.17
CA PRO A 58 23.28 9.27 -49.65
C PRO A 58 22.24 9.71 -48.62
N HIS A 59 21.29 10.55 -49.05
CA HIS A 59 20.16 10.94 -48.21
C HIS A 59 19.07 9.86 -48.28
N ILE A 60 18.89 9.15 -47.16
CA ILE A 60 17.74 8.27 -46.93
C ILE A 60 16.53 9.14 -46.61
N SER A 61 15.41 8.89 -47.29
CA SER A 61 14.11 9.51 -47.02
C SER A 61 13.15 8.49 -46.44
N LEU A 62 12.33 8.92 -45.49
CA LEU A 62 11.30 8.10 -44.87
C LEU A 62 9.93 8.70 -45.18
N ARG A 63 9.06 7.92 -45.80
CA ARG A 63 7.64 8.26 -45.94
C ARG A 63 6.84 7.31 -45.06
N ILE A 64 6.00 7.88 -44.18
CA ILE A 64 5.25 7.10 -43.19
C ILE A 64 3.76 7.33 -43.41
N LEU A 65 3.03 6.23 -43.61
CA LEU A 65 1.56 6.22 -43.65
C LEU A 65 1.06 5.51 -42.39
N TYR A 66 0.08 6.08 -41.70
CA TYR A 66 -0.40 5.51 -40.44
C TYR A 66 -1.91 5.72 -40.25
N ASN A 67 -2.52 4.84 -39.46
CA ASN A 67 -3.92 4.91 -39.06
C ASN A 67 -4.12 5.98 -37.97
N ALA A 68 -4.75 7.09 -38.33
CA ALA A 68 -4.98 8.22 -37.42
C ALA A 68 -5.93 7.90 -36.25
N LEU A 69 -6.70 6.80 -36.31
CA LEU A 69 -7.49 6.32 -35.17
C LEU A 69 -6.61 5.68 -34.07
N LEU A 70 -5.39 5.25 -34.43
CA LEU A 70 -4.45 4.58 -33.52
C LEU A 70 -3.26 5.46 -33.15
N PHE A 71 -2.81 6.35 -34.05
CA PHE A 71 -1.61 7.17 -33.86
C PHE A 71 -1.88 8.66 -34.02
N THR A 72 -1.32 9.45 -33.10
CA THR A 72 -1.21 10.90 -33.24
C THR A 72 0.04 11.28 -34.04
N PRO A 73 0.07 12.45 -34.71
CA PRO A 73 1.28 12.94 -35.38
C PRO A 73 2.49 13.03 -34.44
N SER A 74 2.27 13.42 -33.17
CA SER A 74 3.32 13.48 -32.15
C SER A 74 3.91 12.10 -31.83
N ARG A 75 3.07 11.06 -31.76
CA ARG A 75 3.53 9.68 -31.57
C ARG A 75 4.38 9.20 -32.74
N ILE A 76 4.00 9.55 -33.97
CA ILE A 76 4.78 9.20 -35.17
C ILE A 76 6.13 9.90 -35.15
N SER A 77 6.20 11.18 -34.80
CA SER A 77 7.48 11.88 -34.63
C SER A 77 8.41 11.15 -33.65
N PHE A 78 7.89 10.68 -32.51
CA PHE A 78 8.69 9.87 -31.58
C PHE A 78 9.19 8.58 -32.21
N ILE A 79 8.36 7.85 -32.96
CA ILE A 79 8.78 6.62 -33.65
C ILE A 79 9.92 6.94 -34.65
N VAL A 80 9.86 8.06 -35.37
CA VAL A 80 10.93 8.49 -36.29
C VAL A 80 12.24 8.76 -35.54
N ASP A 81 12.17 9.49 -34.42
CA ASP A 81 13.35 9.78 -33.60
C ASP A 81 14.00 8.50 -33.07
N GLN A 82 13.18 7.53 -32.63
CA GLN A 82 13.64 6.22 -32.16
C GLN A 82 14.27 5.39 -33.29
N LEU A 83 13.66 5.40 -34.48
CA LEU A 83 14.21 4.73 -35.66
C LEU A 83 15.55 5.36 -36.08
N SER A 84 15.68 6.69 -36.02
CA SER A 84 16.95 7.37 -36.28
C SER A 84 18.04 6.96 -35.28
N ALA A 85 17.69 6.89 -33.99
CA ALA A 85 18.63 6.43 -32.96
C ALA A 85 19.08 4.97 -33.17
N LEU A 86 18.14 4.09 -33.52
CA LEU A 86 18.41 2.69 -33.87
C LEU A 86 19.36 2.60 -35.07
N LEU A 87 19.04 3.26 -36.18
CA LEU A 87 19.83 3.22 -37.41
C LEU A 87 21.25 3.73 -37.19
N ARG A 88 21.41 4.85 -36.47
CA ARG A 88 22.74 5.40 -36.15
C ARG A 88 23.57 4.45 -35.30
N LYS A 89 22.96 3.81 -34.30
CA LYS A 89 23.67 2.89 -33.40
C LYS A 89 24.07 1.60 -34.12
N VAL A 90 23.16 1.00 -34.89
CA VAL A 90 23.44 -0.23 -35.66
C VAL A 90 24.47 0.04 -36.76
N ALA A 91 24.38 1.18 -37.46
CA ALA A 91 25.38 1.56 -38.46
C ALA A 91 26.79 1.73 -37.86
N SER A 92 26.90 2.20 -36.61
CA SER A 92 28.20 2.34 -35.93
C SER A 92 28.83 1.01 -35.50
N ASN A 93 28.02 -0.02 -35.23
CA ASN A 93 28.49 -1.36 -34.90
C ASN A 93 27.43 -2.42 -35.27
N PRO A 94 27.48 -2.96 -36.50
CA PRO A 94 26.50 -3.91 -37.01
C PRO A 94 26.46 -5.25 -36.27
N LEU A 95 27.50 -5.58 -35.51
CA LEU A 95 27.60 -6.83 -34.73
C LEU A 95 27.05 -6.68 -33.29
N SER A 96 26.50 -5.51 -32.94
CA SER A 96 25.90 -5.29 -31.62
C SER A 96 24.68 -6.22 -31.41
N PRO A 97 24.52 -6.87 -30.25
CA PRO A 97 23.32 -7.64 -29.96
C PRO A 97 22.08 -6.74 -30.03
N VAL A 98 21.03 -7.18 -30.71
CA VAL A 98 19.82 -6.38 -30.97
C VAL A 98 19.23 -5.77 -29.69
N GLY A 99 19.20 -6.53 -28.59
CA GLY A 99 18.68 -6.05 -27.30
C GLY A 99 19.48 -4.96 -26.60
N THR A 100 20.69 -4.63 -27.09
CA THR A 100 21.55 -3.57 -26.52
C THR A 100 21.36 -2.22 -27.19
N VAL A 101 20.58 -2.16 -28.28
CA VAL A 101 20.35 -0.92 -29.02
C VAL A 101 19.26 -0.10 -28.30
N PRO A 102 19.59 1.07 -27.73
CA PRO A 102 18.62 1.85 -26.99
C PRO A 102 17.60 2.48 -27.96
N LEU A 103 16.32 2.25 -27.68
CA LEU A 103 15.23 2.97 -28.35
C LEU A 103 14.93 4.31 -27.68
N LEU A 104 15.43 4.55 -26.47
CA LEU A 104 15.18 5.80 -25.76
C LEU A 104 16.02 6.94 -26.36
N THR A 105 15.36 7.93 -26.92
CA THR A 105 16.02 9.11 -27.50
C THR A 105 16.45 10.10 -26.42
N PRO A 106 17.43 10.99 -26.67
CA PRO A 106 17.83 12.02 -25.70
C PRO A 106 16.64 12.88 -25.23
N LYS A 107 15.81 13.33 -26.18
CA LYS A 107 14.61 14.13 -25.89
C LYS A 107 13.58 13.38 -25.02
N GLN A 108 13.44 12.07 -25.21
CA GLN A 108 12.55 11.26 -24.37
C GLN A 108 13.13 11.05 -22.97
N ARG A 109 14.46 10.88 -22.85
CA ARG A 109 15.14 10.73 -21.57
C ARG A 109 14.92 11.94 -20.66
N GLU A 110 14.86 13.15 -21.22
CA GLU A 110 14.55 14.38 -20.47
C GLU A 110 13.17 14.37 -19.79
N THR A 111 12.23 13.54 -20.26
CA THR A 111 10.86 13.45 -19.72
C THR A 111 10.62 12.27 -18.78
N ILE A 112 11.56 11.33 -18.70
CA ILE A 112 11.44 10.14 -17.86
C ILE A 112 12.08 10.44 -16.49
N PRO A 113 11.40 10.15 -15.36
CA PRO A 113 11.98 10.31 -14.04
C PRO A 113 13.25 9.47 -13.89
N GLU A 114 14.27 10.01 -13.22
CA GLU A 114 15.50 9.28 -12.91
C GLU A 114 15.25 8.30 -11.75
N PRO A 115 15.28 6.97 -11.97
CA PRO A 115 14.98 5.99 -10.93
C PRO A 115 16.04 5.96 -9.82
N THR A 116 17.24 6.50 -10.06
CA THR A 116 18.33 6.59 -9.09
C THR A 116 18.46 7.96 -8.43
N GLY A 117 17.48 8.85 -8.65
CA GLY A 117 17.46 10.18 -8.03
C GLY A 117 17.50 10.11 -6.50
N ASP A 118 18.06 11.15 -5.88
CA ASP A 118 18.07 11.28 -4.42
C ASP A 118 16.63 11.35 -3.89
N LEU A 119 16.28 10.41 -2.99
CA LEU A 119 14.99 10.40 -2.29
C LEU A 119 15.00 11.30 -1.05
N HIS A 120 15.98 12.21 -0.98
CA HIS A 120 16.25 13.09 0.14
C HIS A 120 16.39 12.32 1.45
N TRP A 121 17.30 11.33 1.46
CA TRP A 121 17.48 10.43 2.61
C TRP A 121 17.77 11.16 3.93
N CYS A 122 18.39 12.34 3.84
CA CYS A 122 18.68 13.21 4.96
C CYS A 122 17.42 13.81 5.62
N ASP A 123 16.27 13.79 4.92
CA ASP A 123 14.99 14.32 5.42
C ASP A 123 14.21 13.31 6.28
N PHE A 124 14.82 12.19 6.66
CA PHE A 124 14.20 11.17 7.51
C PHE A 124 13.58 11.80 8.77
N LYS A 125 12.27 11.64 8.93
CA LYS A 125 11.50 12.27 10.03
C LYS A 125 11.63 11.54 11.38
N GLY A 126 12.49 10.52 11.43
CA GLY A 126 12.62 9.59 12.57
C GLY A 126 11.68 8.39 12.43
N ALA A 127 11.82 7.44 13.35
CA ALA A 127 10.91 6.32 13.43
C ALA A 127 9.51 6.81 13.80
N ILE A 128 8.47 6.11 13.31
CA ILE A 128 7.08 6.44 13.63
C ILE A 128 6.80 6.48 15.14
N THR A 129 7.53 5.68 15.92
CA THR A 129 7.49 5.66 17.39
C THR A 129 7.94 6.98 18.01
N ASP A 130 8.97 7.61 17.45
CA ASP A 130 9.52 8.86 17.97
C ASP A 130 8.57 10.02 17.65
N VAL A 131 8.03 10.04 16.43
CA VAL A 131 7.01 11.01 16.02
C VAL A 131 5.78 10.89 16.92
N PHE A 132 5.29 9.67 17.11
CA PHE A 132 4.15 9.39 18.00
C PHE A 132 4.42 9.82 19.45
N SER A 133 5.58 9.48 20.03
CA SER A 133 5.92 9.89 21.40
C SER A 133 5.96 11.40 21.55
N ARG A 134 6.51 12.14 20.57
CA ARG A 134 6.48 13.61 20.57
C ARG A 134 5.06 14.15 20.54
N ASN A 135 4.20 13.63 19.65
CA ASN A 135 2.79 14.02 19.57
C ASN A 135 2.06 13.75 20.90
N ALA A 136 2.32 12.59 21.51
CA ALA A 136 1.70 12.20 22.78
C ALA A 136 2.16 13.04 23.98
N GLN A 137 3.41 13.49 23.99
CA GLN A 137 3.92 14.40 25.01
C GLN A 137 3.39 15.83 24.82
N GLN A 138 3.26 16.29 23.57
CA GLN A 138 2.77 17.63 23.26
C GLN A 138 1.26 17.78 23.49
N SER A 139 0.48 16.73 23.29
CA SER A 139 -0.98 16.75 23.41
C SER A 139 -1.51 15.46 24.05
N PRO A 140 -1.22 15.22 25.35
CA PRO A 140 -1.50 13.96 26.02
C PRO A 140 -2.99 13.61 26.08
N ASP A 141 -3.85 14.60 26.31
CA ASP A 141 -5.30 14.42 26.47
C ASP A 141 -6.06 14.40 25.15
N ARG A 142 -5.38 14.60 24.01
CA ARG A 142 -6.03 14.56 22.71
C ARG A 142 -6.54 13.14 22.44
N PRO A 143 -7.79 12.96 21.96
CA PRO A 143 -8.26 11.67 21.49
C PRO A 143 -7.34 11.12 20.41
N CYS A 144 -6.92 9.87 20.54
CA CYS A 144 -6.08 9.19 19.57
C CYS A 144 -6.85 8.07 18.87
N VAL A 145 -7.45 7.16 19.65
CA VAL A 145 -8.26 6.05 19.11
C VAL A 145 -9.67 6.14 19.70
N ILE A 146 -10.67 6.12 18.83
CA ILE A 146 -12.09 6.07 19.20
C ILE A 146 -12.62 4.71 18.75
N GLN A 147 -12.88 3.84 19.72
CA GLN A 147 -13.36 2.48 19.47
C GLN A 147 -14.87 2.42 19.66
N CYS A 148 -15.59 2.03 18.60
CA CYS A 148 -17.02 1.76 18.69
C CYS A 148 -17.26 0.39 19.34
N LEU A 149 -18.23 0.35 20.25
CA LEU A 149 -18.66 -0.86 20.93
C LEU A 149 -19.80 -1.54 20.14
N PRO A 150 -19.96 -2.86 20.26
CA PRO A 150 -21.10 -3.57 19.65
C PRO A 150 -22.44 -2.93 20.01
N PHE A 151 -23.35 -2.89 19.06
CA PHE A 151 -24.67 -2.30 19.26
C PHE A 151 -25.45 -3.06 20.33
N THR A 152 -26.01 -2.32 21.30
CA THR A 152 -26.92 -2.86 22.31
C THR A 152 -28.31 -2.27 22.09
N PRO A 153 -29.35 -3.09 21.82
CA PRO A 153 -30.69 -2.59 21.55
C PRO A 153 -31.23 -1.71 22.69
N GLY A 154 -31.66 -0.50 22.34
CA GLY A 154 -32.21 0.48 23.30
C GLY A 154 -31.20 1.47 23.86
N GLU A 155 -29.90 1.32 23.55
CA GLU A 155 -28.84 2.24 23.94
C GLU A 155 -28.25 2.96 22.72
N PRO A 156 -27.78 4.22 22.86
CA PRO A 156 -27.02 4.88 21.81
C PRO A 156 -25.71 4.11 21.54
N GLN A 157 -25.19 4.22 20.32
CA GLN A 157 -23.94 3.55 19.93
C GLN A 157 -22.80 3.92 20.88
N GLY A 158 -22.38 2.96 21.70
CA GLY A 158 -21.32 3.13 22.69
C GLY A 158 -19.97 3.36 22.03
N LYS A 159 -19.16 4.27 22.61
CA LYS A 159 -17.80 4.55 22.16
C LYS A 159 -16.85 4.63 23.35
N GLN A 160 -15.67 4.07 23.19
CA GLN A 160 -14.54 4.26 24.11
C GLN A 160 -13.51 5.17 23.45
N VAL A 161 -13.04 6.17 24.20
CA VAL A 161 -12.07 7.15 23.72
C VAL A 161 -10.76 6.96 24.46
N PHE A 162 -9.71 6.65 23.71
CA PHE A 162 -8.35 6.50 24.23
C PHE A 162 -7.50 7.68 23.76
N THR A 163 -6.83 8.33 24.71
CA THR A 163 -5.98 9.48 24.44
C THR A 163 -4.60 9.06 23.95
N TYR A 164 -3.83 10.02 23.44
CA TYR A 164 -2.43 9.78 23.10
C TYR A 164 -1.62 9.30 24.32
N SER A 165 -1.90 9.84 25.51
CA SER A 165 -1.27 9.42 26.77
C SER A 165 -1.56 7.96 27.10
N HIS A 166 -2.83 7.50 26.99
CA HIS A 166 -3.20 6.10 27.24
C HIS A 166 -2.39 5.14 26.34
N ILE A 167 -2.31 5.43 25.04
CA ILE A 167 -1.61 4.56 24.10
C ILE A 167 -0.10 4.61 24.32
N ARG A 168 0.48 5.78 24.63
CA ARG A 168 1.90 5.91 24.96
C ARG A 168 2.27 5.10 26.20
N HIS A 169 1.50 5.23 27.28
CA HIS A 169 1.74 4.51 28.53
C HIS A 169 1.63 3.00 28.34
N ALA A 170 0.54 2.53 27.72
CA ALA A 170 0.33 1.11 27.48
C ALA A 170 1.40 0.51 26.57
N SER A 171 1.78 1.22 25.50
CA SER A 171 2.82 0.74 24.58
C SER A 171 4.22 0.76 25.19
N ASN A 172 4.53 1.72 26.08
CA ASN A 172 5.80 1.73 26.82
C ASN A 172 5.89 0.56 27.79
N ILE A 173 4.85 0.29 28.58
CA ILE A 173 4.80 -0.85 29.52
C ILE A 173 5.04 -2.16 28.78
N LEU A 174 4.32 -2.38 27.67
CA LEU A 174 4.47 -3.59 26.86
C LEU A 174 5.86 -3.68 26.21
N ALA A 175 6.40 -2.57 25.71
CA ALA A 175 7.74 -2.57 25.11
C ALA A 175 8.84 -2.91 26.13
N HIS A 176 8.77 -2.36 27.34
CA HIS A 176 9.70 -2.70 28.43
C HIS A 176 9.59 -4.16 28.83
N HIS A 177 8.38 -4.72 28.87
CA HIS A 177 8.18 -6.15 29.11
C HIS A 177 8.85 -7.01 28.04
N LEU A 178 8.67 -6.69 26.75
CA LEU A 178 9.32 -7.40 25.65
C LEU A 178 10.85 -7.36 25.76
N LEU A 179 11.42 -6.19 26.05
CA LEU A 179 12.86 -6.00 26.20
C LEU A 179 13.41 -6.75 27.43
N ALA A 180 12.72 -6.69 28.57
CA ALA A 180 13.12 -7.39 29.79
C ALA A 180 13.17 -8.92 29.61
N HIS A 181 12.37 -9.47 28.70
CA HIS A 181 12.37 -10.89 28.36
C HIS A 181 13.22 -11.21 27.12
N GLY A 182 14.09 -10.28 26.72
CA GLY A 182 15.16 -10.52 25.77
C GLY A 182 14.75 -10.46 24.31
N VAL A 183 13.66 -9.77 23.94
CA VAL A 183 13.41 -9.42 22.53
C VAL A 183 14.51 -8.47 22.05
N GLN A 184 15.07 -8.76 20.87
CA GLN A 184 16.15 -7.98 20.27
C GLN A 184 15.66 -7.19 19.05
N ARG A 185 16.49 -6.24 18.60
CA ARG A 185 16.21 -5.43 17.40
C ARG A 185 15.95 -6.31 16.19
N GLU A 186 14.95 -5.92 15.41
CA GLU A 186 14.49 -6.53 14.16
C GLU A 186 13.98 -7.99 14.27
N GLU A 187 13.99 -8.59 15.46
CA GLU A 187 13.32 -9.88 15.69
C GLU A 187 11.82 -9.75 15.49
N VAL A 188 11.18 -10.81 15.00
CA VAL A 188 9.74 -10.77 14.70
C VAL A 188 8.94 -11.00 15.98
N VAL A 189 8.00 -10.10 16.26
CA VAL A 189 6.94 -10.28 17.24
C VAL A 189 5.62 -10.44 16.50
N MET A 190 4.97 -11.59 16.70
CA MET A 190 3.66 -11.84 16.11
C MET A 190 2.57 -11.34 17.04
N VAL A 191 1.61 -10.62 16.48
CA VAL A 191 0.40 -10.16 17.18
C VAL A 191 -0.78 -10.98 16.69
N TYR A 192 -1.34 -11.83 17.55
CA TYR A 192 -2.59 -12.54 17.29
C TYR A 192 -3.75 -11.59 17.60
N ALA A 193 -4.37 -11.04 16.56
CA ALA A 193 -5.07 -9.78 16.66
C ALA A 193 -6.52 -9.82 16.18
N HIS A 194 -7.28 -8.85 16.66
CA HIS A 194 -8.53 -8.41 16.06
C HIS A 194 -8.42 -6.89 15.88
N ARG A 195 -9.36 -6.29 15.16
CA ARG A 195 -9.37 -4.84 14.95
C ARG A 195 -9.82 -4.12 16.24
N SER A 196 -8.88 -3.49 16.95
CA SER A 196 -9.13 -2.77 18.20
C SER A 196 -8.00 -1.79 18.54
N VAL A 197 -8.16 -1.02 19.63
CA VAL A 197 -7.11 -0.16 20.18
C VAL A 197 -5.88 -0.96 20.61
N GLU A 198 -6.04 -2.18 21.10
CA GLU A 198 -4.92 -3.01 21.54
C GLU A 198 -4.01 -3.43 20.39
N LEU A 199 -4.52 -3.51 19.16
CA LEU A 199 -3.67 -3.70 17.98
C LEU A 199 -2.72 -2.51 17.79
N VAL A 200 -3.22 -1.28 17.98
CA VAL A 200 -2.39 -0.07 17.92
C VAL A 200 -1.34 -0.09 19.05
N VAL A 201 -1.76 -0.42 20.27
CA VAL A 201 -0.84 -0.54 21.43
C VAL A 201 0.25 -1.57 21.17
N ALA A 202 -0.12 -2.78 20.71
CA ALA A 202 0.80 -3.87 20.45
C ALA A 202 1.81 -3.50 19.35
N VAL A 203 1.34 -2.94 18.24
CA VAL A 203 2.21 -2.51 17.12
C VAL A 203 3.20 -1.45 17.59
N MET A 204 2.72 -0.41 18.31
CA MET A 204 3.60 0.64 18.82
C MET A 204 4.60 0.10 19.85
N ALA A 205 4.21 -0.83 20.71
CA ALA A 205 5.10 -1.45 21.69
C ALA A 205 6.21 -2.27 21.03
N VAL A 206 5.86 -3.09 20.03
CA VAL A 206 6.83 -3.90 19.27
C VAL A 206 7.85 -3.00 18.58
N LEU A 207 7.38 -1.94 17.91
CA LEU A 207 8.26 -0.98 17.25
C LEU A 207 9.13 -0.21 18.26
N LYS A 208 8.60 0.16 19.44
CA LYS A 208 9.36 0.81 20.52
C LYS A 208 10.45 -0.08 21.10
N ALA A 209 10.23 -1.40 21.14
CA ALA A 209 11.26 -2.38 21.47
C ALA A 209 12.30 -2.56 20.34
N GLY A 210 12.11 -1.90 19.20
CA GLY A 210 12.94 -1.99 18.01
C GLY A 210 12.79 -3.29 17.23
N ALA A 211 11.71 -4.03 17.50
CA ALA A 211 11.41 -5.30 16.87
C ALA A 211 10.51 -5.12 15.64
N THR A 212 10.40 -6.18 14.83
CA THR A 212 9.58 -6.21 13.62
C THR A 212 8.20 -6.74 13.96
N PHE A 213 7.13 -5.96 13.75
CA PHE A 213 5.77 -6.47 13.98
C PHE A 213 5.21 -7.19 12.76
N SER A 214 4.40 -8.21 13.01
CA SER A 214 3.52 -8.83 12.02
C SER A 214 2.26 -9.35 12.70
N VAL A 215 1.18 -9.50 11.94
CA VAL A 215 -0.16 -9.83 12.47
C VAL A 215 -0.61 -11.20 11.98
N ILE A 216 -1.21 -11.99 12.87
CA ILE A 216 -2.04 -13.15 12.51
C ILE A 216 -3.50 -12.79 12.77
N ASP A 217 -4.32 -12.97 11.74
CA ASP A 217 -5.78 -12.89 11.85
C ASP A 217 -6.35 -14.26 12.27
N PRO A 218 -7.06 -14.35 13.41
CA PRO A 218 -7.78 -15.53 13.85
C PRO A 218 -8.76 -16.10 12.81
N ALA A 219 -9.28 -15.26 11.92
CA ALA A 219 -10.21 -15.67 10.85
C ALA A 219 -9.53 -16.54 9.78
N TYR A 220 -8.21 -16.58 9.73
CA TYR A 220 -7.50 -17.48 8.82
C TYR A 220 -7.52 -18.92 9.32
N PRO A 221 -7.62 -19.92 8.43
CA PRO A 221 -7.54 -21.32 8.83
C PRO A 221 -6.24 -21.63 9.58
N PRO A 222 -6.26 -22.53 10.60
CA PRO A 222 -5.08 -22.91 11.38
C PRO A 222 -3.85 -23.26 10.53
N SER A 223 -4.03 -23.97 9.41
CA SER A 223 -2.95 -24.31 8.48
C SER A 223 -2.25 -23.08 7.90
N ARG A 224 -3.01 -22.03 7.56
CA ARG A 224 -2.45 -20.77 7.06
C ARG A 224 -1.72 -19.99 8.16
N GLN A 225 -2.25 -20.02 9.39
CA GLN A 225 -1.58 -19.41 10.54
C GLN A 225 -0.23 -20.09 10.82
N THR A 226 -0.19 -21.43 10.80
CA THR A 226 1.06 -22.20 10.94
C THR A 226 2.08 -21.86 9.87
N ILE A 227 1.67 -21.72 8.61
CA ILE A 227 2.58 -21.31 7.53
C ILE A 227 3.16 -19.91 7.79
N TYR A 228 2.35 -18.95 8.24
CA TYR A 228 2.84 -17.60 8.56
C TYR A 228 3.86 -17.63 9.70
N LEU A 229 3.58 -18.40 10.75
CA LEU A 229 4.51 -18.61 11.87
C LEU A 229 5.81 -19.29 11.41
N GLN A 230 5.71 -20.28 10.55
CA GLN A 230 6.86 -21.00 9.99
C GLN A 230 7.79 -20.07 9.21
N VAL A 231 7.23 -19.15 8.41
CA VAL A 231 8.02 -18.18 7.65
C VAL A 231 8.52 -17.02 8.52
N ALA A 232 7.72 -16.55 9.49
CA ALA A 232 8.08 -15.45 10.37
C ALA A 232 9.18 -15.79 11.39
N GLN A 233 9.21 -17.04 11.88
CA GLN A 233 10.10 -17.48 12.97
C GLN A 233 10.13 -16.49 14.16
N PRO A 234 8.98 -16.19 14.78
CA PRO A 234 8.92 -15.16 15.80
C PRO A 234 9.66 -15.53 17.08
N ARG A 235 10.07 -14.49 17.80
CA ARG A 235 10.73 -14.58 19.12
C ARG A 235 9.83 -14.16 20.26
N ALA A 236 8.72 -13.49 19.96
CA ALA A 236 7.68 -13.17 20.92
C ALA A 236 6.28 -13.25 20.30
N LEU A 237 5.29 -13.42 21.16
CA LEU A 237 3.88 -13.48 20.79
C LEU A 237 3.07 -12.54 21.69
N VAL A 238 2.22 -11.72 21.09
CA VAL A 238 1.25 -10.89 21.81
C VAL A 238 -0.15 -11.32 21.36
N VAL A 239 -0.96 -11.79 22.30
CA VAL A 239 -2.33 -12.25 22.02
C VAL A 239 -3.30 -11.21 22.53
N LEU A 240 -4.07 -10.58 21.65
CA LEU A 240 -5.08 -9.60 22.08
C LEU A 240 -6.27 -10.32 22.72
N LYS A 241 -6.81 -9.80 23.82
CA LYS A 241 -7.95 -10.43 24.53
C LYS A 241 -9.15 -10.68 23.61
N GLY A 242 -9.53 -9.68 22.82
CA GLY A 242 -10.65 -9.78 21.87
C GLY A 242 -10.38 -10.64 20.63
N ALA A 243 -9.13 -11.08 20.39
CA ALA A 243 -8.81 -12.03 19.34
C ALA A 243 -9.16 -13.48 19.72
N GLY A 244 -9.49 -13.73 20.99
CA GLY A 244 -9.85 -15.04 21.50
C GLY A 244 -8.63 -15.94 21.72
N THR A 245 -8.86 -17.25 21.67
CA THR A 245 -7.83 -18.26 21.94
C THR A 245 -7.20 -18.78 20.65
N ILE A 246 -5.90 -19.03 20.69
CA ILE A 246 -5.18 -19.69 19.61
C ILE A 246 -5.59 -21.17 19.59
N SER A 247 -5.92 -21.69 18.40
CA SER A 247 -6.36 -23.08 18.24
C SER A 247 -5.30 -24.09 18.75
N PRO A 248 -5.71 -25.27 19.27
CA PRO A 248 -4.78 -26.27 19.79
C PRO A 248 -3.71 -26.70 18.78
N THR A 249 -4.07 -26.83 17.50
CA THR A 249 -3.13 -27.18 16.42
C THR A 249 -2.04 -26.14 16.25
N VAL A 250 -2.40 -24.85 16.27
CA VAL A 250 -1.43 -23.76 16.15
C VAL A 250 -0.60 -23.64 17.42
N ARG A 251 -1.19 -23.82 18.60
CA ARG A 251 -0.46 -23.87 19.87
C ARG A 251 0.60 -24.98 19.89
N LYS A 252 0.25 -26.18 19.43
CA LYS A 252 1.19 -27.30 19.31
C LYS A 252 2.38 -26.94 18.41
N PHE A 253 2.11 -26.36 17.24
CA PHE A 253 3.17 -25.88 16.35
C PHE A 253 4.07 -24.82 17.00
N ILE A 254 3.49 -23.85 17.71
CA ILE A 254 4.25 -22.82 18.43
C ILE A 254 5.19 -23.46 19.46
N SER A 255 4.71 -24.44 20.23
CA SER A 255 5.53 -25.08 21.27
C SER A 255 6.61 -26.02 20.74
N GLU A 256 6.35 -26.71 19.63
CA GLU A 256 7.25 -27.73 19.08
C GLU A 256 8.28 -27.14 18.12
N GLU A 257 7.89 -26.15 17.31
CA GLU A 257 8.68 -25.67 16.16
C GLU A 257 9.26 -24.27 16.35
N LEU A 258 8.73 -23.47 17.28
CA LEU A 258 9.17 -22.08 17.48
C LEU A 258 9.91 -21.90 18.80
N LYS A 259 10.78 -20.89 18.82
CA LYS A 259 11.61 -20.53 19.99
C LYS A 259 11.13 -19.22 20.59
N ILE A 260 9.89 -19.20 21.07
CA ILE A 260 9.30 -18.03 21.73
C ILE A 260 10.02 -17.77 23.06
N ARG A 261 10.51 -16.54 23.27
CA ARG A 261 11.11 -16.09 24.55
C ARG A 261 10.06 -15.53 25.50
N VAL A 262 9.05 -14.85 24.96
CA VAL A 262 8.01 -14.20 25.76
C VAL A 262 6.67 -14.26 25.04
N GLU A 263 5.63 -14.53 25.83
CA GLU A 263 4.25 -14.44 25.40
C GLU A 263 3.50 -13.51 26.35
N VAL A 264 2.76 -12.56 25.76
CA VAL A 264 1.80 -11.72 26.50
C VAL A 264 0.40 -12.24 26.19
N PRO A 265 -0.23 -12.98 27.13
CA PRO A 265 -1.58 -13.50 26.92
C PRO A 265 -2.62 -12.40 27.13
N ALA A 266 -3.68 -12.42 26.32
CA ALA A 266 -4.87 -11.59 26.50
C ALA A 266 -4.61 -10.11 26.83
N LEU A 267 -3.79 -9.43 26.00
CA LEU A 267 -3.56 -8.00 26.08
C LEU A 267 -4.89 -7.24 25.99
N GLU A 268 -5.14 -6.36 26.96
CA GLU A 268 -6.34 -5.53 27.07
C GLU A 268 -5.95 -4.11 27.51
N LEU A 269 -6.60 -3.11 26.91
CA LEU A 269 -6.52 -1.72 27.35
C LEU A 269 -7.85 -1.33 27.99
N LEU A 270 -7.83 -1.03 29.29
CA LEU A 270 -9.02 -0.64 30.05
C LEU A 270 -9.38 0.83 29.79
N SER A 271 -10.63 1.20 30.08
CA SER A 271 -11.17 2.54 29.81
C SER A 271 -10.45 3.67 30.53
N ASP A 272 -9.78 3.39 31.64
CA ASP A 272 -8.93 4.33 32.39
C ASP A 272 -7.50 4.47 31.81
N GLY A 273 -7.22 3.76 30.70
CA GLY A 273 -5.91 3.73 30.04
C GLY A 273 -4.93 2.73 30.66
N SER A 274 -5.30 1.99 31.69
CA SER A 274 -4.46 0.93 32.24
C SER A 274 -4.41 -0.29 31.32
N VAL A 275 -3.24 -0.92 31.25
CA VAL A 275 -2.99 -2.11 30.41
C VAL A 275 -2.77 -3.34 31.27
N ALA A 276 -3.28 -4.48 30.80
CA ALA A 276 -3.09 -5.79 31.42
C ALA A 276 -2.72 -6.84 30.38
N GLY A 277 -1.89 -7.81 30.76
CA GLY A 277 -1.58 -8.99 29.96
C GLY A 277 -1.76 -10.26 30.81
N GLY A 278 -2.97 -10.81 30.82
CA GLY A 278 -3.32 -11.99 31.59
C GLY A 278 -4.77 -12.40 31.35
N SER A 279 -5.08 -13.69 31.43
CA SER A 279 -6.47 -14.17 31.38
C SER A 279 -7.02 -14.26 32.81
N ASN A 280 -8.19 -13.69 33.05
CA ASN A 280 -8.91 -13.85 34.32
C ASN A 280 -9.03 -15.36 34.66
N GLU A 281 -8.65 -15.70 35.90
CA GLU A 281 -8.68 -17.00 36.59
C GLU A 281 -7.39 -17.84 36.69
N LYS A 282 -6.38 -17.72 35.80
CA LYS A 282 -5.19 -18.61 35.88
C LYS A 282 -3.81 -17.99 35.60
N VAL A 283 -3.74 -16.79 35.05
CA VAL A 283 -2.47 -16.14 34.69
C VAL A 283 -2.44 -14.75 35.30
N ASP A 284 -1.47 -14.51 36.19
CA ASP A 284 -1.20 -13.18 36.75
C ASP A 284 -0.86 -12.19 35.63
N ASP A 285 -1.21 -10.91 35.82
CA ASP A 285 -0.88 -9.84 34.89
C ASP A 285 0.64 -9.71 34.72
N VAL A 286 1.16 -10.16 33.58
CA VAL A 286 2.60 -10.21 33.27
C VAL A 286 3.19 -8.81 33.08
N LEU A 287 2.35 -7.79 32.88
CA LEU A 287 2.75 -6.40 32.67
C LEU A 287 2.86 -5.61 33.98
N LYS A 288 2.37 -6.17 35.10
CA LYS A 288 2.27 -5.48 36.40
C LYS A 288 3.61 -4.92 36.88
N SER A 289 4.70 -5.67 36.72
CA SER A 289 6.05 -5.26 37.15
C SER A 289 6.58 -4.04 36.38
N HIS A 290 6.08 -3.77 35.18
CA HIS A 290 6.56 -2.70 34.29
C HIS A 290 5.68 -1.44 34.29
N ARG A 291 4.57 -1.41 35.06
CA ARG A 291 3.65 -0.26 35.12
C ARG A 291 4.34 1.06 35.51
N HIS A 292 5.38 0.99 36.34
CA HIS A 292 6.17 2.16 36.75
C HIS A 292 6.98 2.80 35.60
N LEU A 293 7.09 2.13 34.45
CA LEU A 293 7.80 2.62 33.25
C LEU A 293 6.85 3.24 32.21
N ALA A 294 5.57 3.45 32.54
CA ALA A 294 4.56 4.03 31.66
C ALA A 294 5.02 5.34 30.99
N ASP A 295 5.60 6.24 31.78
CA ASP A 295 6.05 7.56 31.32
C ASP A 295 7.39 7.53 30.58
N THR A 296 8.10 6.39 30.58
CA THR A 296 9.47 6.29 30.06
C THR A 296 9.50 5.52 28.76
N ASP A 297 9.81 6.19 27.65
CA ASP A 297 10.05 5.53 26.37
C ASP A 297 11.29 4.61 26.46
N PRO A 298 11.27 3.40 25.85
CA PRO A 298 12.42 2.48 25.90
C PRO A 298 13.69 2.99 25.22
N ASN A 299 13.58 4.02 24.37
CA ASN A 299 14.69 4.70 23.70
C ASN A 299 15.65 3.77 22.93
N VAL A 300 15.12 2.70 22.33
CA VAL A 300 15.90 1.85 21.40
C VAL A 300 16.21 2.66 20.15
N ALA A 301 17.50 2.77 19.79
CA ALA A 301 17.93 3.54 18.62
C ALA A 301 17.51 2.86 17.30
N LEU A 302 16.68 3.55 16.51
CA LEU A 302 16.18 3.08 15.21
C LEU A 302 16.64 4.00 14.08
N GLY A 303 17.33 3.41 13.11
CA GLY A 303 17.80 4.12 11.93
C GLY A 303 16.80 4.03 10.76
N PRO A 304 17.03 4.76 9.67
CA PRO A 304 16.18 4.70 8.47
C PRO A 304 16.06 3.28 7.91
N ASP A 305 17.14 2.50 7.96
CA ASP A 305 17.19 1.14 7.44
C ASP A 305 16.75 0.05 8.43
N SER A 306 16.42 0.41 9.68
CA SER A 306 15.91 -0.55 10.64
C SER A 306 14.59 -1.16 10.15
N VAL A 307 14.43 -2.46 10.31
CA VAL A 307 13.21 -3.18 9.92
C VAL A 307 12.15 -3.01 11.00
N GLY A 308 10.96 -2.55 10.62
CA GLY A 308 9.83 -2.36 11.54
C GLY A 308 8.62 -3.25 11.22
N THR A 309 8.43 -3.66 9.97
CA THR A 309 7.23 -4.40 9.55
C THR A 309 7.57 -5.68 8.81
N LEU A 310 6.79 -6.74 9.02
CA LEU A 310 6.79 -7.93 8.19
C LEU A 310 5.37 -8.15 7.65
N SER A 311 5.23 -8.28 6.33
CA SER A 311 3.95 -8.49 5.67
C SER A 311 4.03 -9.66 4.70
N PHE A 312 2.94 -10.43 4.58
CA PHE A 312 2.94 -11.65 3.77
C PHE A 312 2.26 -11.46 2.42
N THR A 313 2.91 -11.92 1.36
CA THR A 313 2.37 -11.96 0.01
C THR A 313 2.23 -13.41 -0.48
N SER A 314 1.38 -13.65 -1.48
CA SER A 314 1.29 -14.95 -2.14
C SER A 314 2.61 -15.22 -2.89
N GLY A 315 3.31 -16.29 -2.49
CA GLY A 315 4.49 -16.72 -3.22
C GLY A 315 4.11 -17.42 -4.52
N SER A 316 4.90 -17.18 -5.57
CA SER A 316 4.81 -17.90 -6.86
C SER A 316 4.95 -19.43 -6.73
N THR A 317 5.48 -19.90 -5.60
CA THR A 317 5.71 -21.32 -5.27
C THR A 317 4.58 -21.93 -4.42
N GLY A 318 3.51 -21.18 -4.11
CA GLY A 318 2.42 -21.61 -3.23
C GLY A 318 2.67 -21.40 -1.74
N ILE A 319 3.93 -21.20 -1.31
CA ILE A 319 4.29 -20.82 0.06
C ILE A 319 4.35 -19.29 0.14
N PRO A 320 3.61 -18.64 1.08
CA PRO A 320 3.69 -17.21 1.33
C PRO A 320 5.12 -16.71 1.57
N LYS A 321 5.43 -15.52 1.06
CA LYS A 321 6.72 -14.84 1.25
C LYS A 321 6.57 -13.69 2.24
N GLY A 322 7.56 -13.50 3.10
CA GLY A 322 7.62 -12.38 4.03
C GLY A 322 8.38 -11.19 3.43
N VAL A 323 7.73 -10.04 3.34
CA VAL A 323 8.31 -8.77 2.91
C VAL A 323 8.66 -7.95 4.14
N LYS A 324 9.94 -7.63 4.30
CA LYS A 324 10.46 -6.78 5.37
C LYS A 324 10.38 -5.31 4.95
N GLY A 325 9.77 -4.50 5.80
CA GLY A 325 9.61 -3.07 5.61
C GLY A 325 10.43 -2.25 6.60
N ARG A 326 10.99 -1.14 6.12
CA ARG A 326 11.92 -0.28 6.86
C ARG A 326 11.20 0.89 7.53
N HIS A 327 11.80 1.43 8.60
CA HIS A 327 11.29 2.61 9.28
C HIS A 327 11.26 3.87 8.38
N TYR A 328 12.24 4.04 7.48
CA TYR A 328 12.27 5.17 6.54
C TYR A 328 10.98 5.28 5.72
N SER A 329 10.58 4.19 5.07
CA SER A 329 9.41 4.14 4.19
C SER A 329 8.10 4.42 4.93
N LEU A 330 8.05 4.17 6.25
CA LEU A 330 6.85 4.43 7.05
C LEU A 330 6.57 5.92 7.20
N THR A 331 7.60 6.76 7.35
CA THR A 331 7.44 8.19 7.62
C THR A 331 7.73 9.10 6.43
N HIS A 332 8.50 8.61 5.44
CA HIS A 332 8.91 9.38 4.26
C HIS A 332 7.72 10.03 3.52
N PHE A 333 6.61 9.29 3.37
CA PHE A 333 5.48 9.73 2.54
C PHE A 333 4.60 10.79 3.19
N PHE A 334 4.62 10.91 4.52
CA PHE A 334 3.63 11.69 5.25
C PHE A 334 3.72 13.20 5.06
N PRO A 335 4.90 13.86 5.12
CA PRO A 335 4.98 15.30 4.91
C PRO A 335 4.33 15.74 3.59
N TRP A 336 4.67 15.07 2.49
CA TRP A 336 4.06 15.30 1.18
C TRP A 336 2.56 15.05 1.19
N MET A 337 2.10 13.93 1.77
CA MET A 337 0.68 13.58 1.81
C MET A 337 -0.14 14.61 2.61
N GLY A 338 0.43 15.12 3.70
CA GLY A 338 -0.16 16.17 4.53
C GLY A 338 -0.34 17.47 3.77
N GLU A 339 0.70 17.96 3.10
CA GLU A 339 0.64 19.16 2.27
C GLU A 339 -0.32 18.99 1.09
N ARG A 340 -0.19 17.87 0.35
CA ARG A 340 -0.93 17.64 -0.89
C ARG A 340 -2.44 17.47 -0.68
N PHE A 341 -2.84 16.86 0.43
CA PHE A 341 -4.24 16.49 0.68
C PHE A 341 -4.85 17.16 1.91
N GLY A 342 -4.12 18.07 2.56
CA GLY A 342 -4.59 18.81 3.74
C GLY A 342 -4.79 17.92 4.96
N LEU A 343 -3.92 16.92 5.17
CA LEU A 343 -3.98 16.07 6.37
C LEU A 343 -3.29 16.78 7.53
N SER A 344 -3.91 16.73 8.70
CA SER A 344 -3.49 17.43 9.92
C SER A 344 -3.98 16.70 11.17
N GLU A 345 -3.58 17.19 12.33
CA GLU A 345 -4.05 16.72 13.63
C GLU A 345 -5.58 16.74 13.77
N ASN A 346 -6.27 17.63 13.05
CA ASN A 346 -7.74 17.74 13.09
C ASN A 346 -8.46 16.71 12.22
N SER A 347 -7.70 15.84 11.56
CA SER A 347 -8.25 14.80 10.70
C SER A 347 -8.79 13.62 11.50
N LYS A 348 -9.88 13.03 10.99
CA LYS A 348 -10.53 11.83 11.50
C LYS A 348 -10.40 10.71 10.47
N PHE A 349 -9.60 9.69 10.79
CA PHE A 349 -9.28 8.54 9.95
C PHE A 349 -10.08 7.30 10.34
N THR A 350 -10.26 6.37 9.41
CA THR A 350 -10.91 5.06 9.66
C THR A 350 -9.91 3.91 9.68
N MET A 351 -10.13 2.92 10.55
CA MET A 351 -9.43 1.62 10.51
C MET A 351 -10.28 0.58 9.77
N LEU A 352 -10.18 0.50 8.44
CA LEU A 352 -11.00 -0.38 7.61
C LEU A 352 -10.21 -1.46 6.87
N SER A 353 -8.89 -1.28 6.75
CA SER A 353 -8.01 -2.23 6.10
C SER A 353 -8.02 -3.59 6.80
N GLY A 354 -7.72 -4.65 6.05
CA GLY A 354 -7.53 -5.99 6.61
C GLY A 354 -6.31 -6.02 7.53
N ILE A 355 -6.47 -6.56 8.74
CA ILE A 355 -5.47 -6.46 9.81
C ILE A 355 -4.17 -7.25 9.55
N ALA A 356 -4.23 -8.29 8.72
CA ALA A 356 -3.09 -9.11 8.35
C ALA A 356 -2.39 -8.68 7.04
N HIS A 357 -2.75 -7.51 6.49
CA HIS A 357 -2.20 -6.98 5.25
C HIS A 357 -1.59 -5.59 5.47
N ASP A 358 -0.61 -5.22 4.64
CA ASP A 358 0.12 -3.96 4.74
C ASP A 358 -0.74 -2.68 4.66
N PRO A 359 -1.96 -2.63 4.06
CA PRO A 359 -2.78 -1.41 4.11
C PRO A 359 -3.15 -0.99 5.53
N ILE A 360 -3.18 -1.90 6.52
CA ILE A 360 -3.43 -1.53 7.93
C ILE A 360 -2.40 -0.55 8.49
N GLN A 361 -1.17 -0.58 7.94
CA GLN A 361 -0.11 0.36 8.29
C GLN A 361 -0.53 1.80 7.93
N ARG A 362 -1.34 1.98 6.88
CA ARG A 362 -1.87 3.29 6.48
C ARG A 362 -2.89 3.79 7.48
N ASP A 363 -3.79 2.92 7.90
CA ASP A 363 -4.83 3.27 8.85
C ASP A 363 -4.25 3.69 10.20
N MET A 364 -3.21 3.00 10.68
CA MET A 364 -2.57 3.33 11.96
C MET A 364 -1.54 4.45 11.84
N PHE A 365 -0.51 4.32 10.99
CA PHE A 365 0.65 5.22 11.08
C PHE A 365 0.37 6.63 10.55
N THR A 366 -0.59 6.79 9.65
CA THR A 366 -0.93 8.12 9.12
C THR A 366 -1.49 9.03 10.20
N PRO A 367 -2.59 8.67 10.93
CA PRO A 367 -3.08 9.51 12.01
C PRO A 367 -2.05 9.69 13.13
N LEU A 368 -1.33 8.64 13.52
CA LEU A 368 -0.34 8.73 14.60
C LEU A 368 0.82 9.68 14.27
N PHE A 369 1.22 9.76 12.99
CA PHE A 369 2.22 10.72 12.53
C PHE A 369 1.73 12.16 12.65
N PHE A 370 0.48 12.43 12.29
CA PHE A 370 -0.09 13.78 12.30
C PHE A 370 -0.66 14.23 13.64
N GLY A 371 -0.69 13.39 14.67
CA GLY A 371 -1.41 13.72 15.91
C GLY A 371 -2.93 13.68 15.74
N ALA A 372 -3.41 12.95 14.73
CA ALA A 372 -4.81 12.88 14.35
C ALA A 372 -5.59 11.76 15.06
N GLN A 373 -6.88 11.62 14.74
CA GLN A 373 -7.78 10.65 15.36
C GLN A 373 -7.99 9.43 14.46
N LEU A 374 -7.97 8.22 15.05
CA LEU A 374 -8.29 6.96 14.39
C LEU A 374 -9.59 6.37 14.95
N TYR A 375 -10.58 6.19 14.09
CA TYR A 375 -11.88 5.60 14.42
C TYR A 375 -11.90 4.13 14.04
N VAL A 376 -12.28 3.30 15.01
CA VAL A 376 -12.33 1.84 14.88
C VAL A 376 -13.80 1.39 14.88
N PRO A 377 -14.35 0.99 13.73
CA PRO A 377 -15.71 0.49 13.62
C PRO A 377 -15.81 -0.96 14.12
N THR A 378 -17.03 -1.36 14.50
CA THR A 378 -17.35 -2.75 14.81
C THR A 378 -17.44 -3.61 13.54
N ALA A 379 -17.49 -4.93 13.70
CA ALA A 379 -17.74 -5.83 12.57
C ALA A 379 -19.14 -5.61 11.94
N GLU A 380 -20.13 -5.24 12.76
CA GLU A 380 -21.49 -4.95 12.30
C GLU A 380 -21.55 -3.66 11.49
N ASP A 381 -20.84 -2.61 11.92
CA ASP A 381 -20.73 -1.35 11.19
C ASP A 381 -20.19 -1.56 9.77
N ILE A 382 -19.21 -2.46 9.60
CA ILE A 382 -18.58 -2.77 8.32
C ILE A 382 -19.45 -3.71 7.46
N GLY A 383 -19.98 -4.77 8.07
CA GLY A 383 -20.60 -5.89 7.36
C GLY A 383 -22.05 -5.64 6.95
N THR A 384 -22.75 -4.73 7.65
CA THR A 384 -24.16 -4.45 7.39
C THR A 384 -24.31 -3.41 6.27
N PRO A 385 -25.05 -3.71 5.19
CA PRO A 385 -25.29 -2.74 4.11
C PRO A 385 -25.85 -1.40 4.63
N GLY A 386 -25.33 -0.29 4.13
CA GLY A 386 -25.71 1.07 4.52
C GLY A 386 -25.12 1.56 5.86
N ARG A 387 -24.90 0.68 6.83
CA ARG A 387 -24.42 1.05 8.18
C ARG A 387 -23.07 1.75 8.18
N LEU A 388 -22.14 1.35 7.32
CA LEU A 388 -20.81 1.98 7.31
C LEU A 388 -20.88 3.47 6.93
N ALA A 389 -21.79 3.85 6.03
CA ALA A 389 -21.98 5.25 5.66
C ALA A 389 -22.62 6.06 6.80
N GLU A 390 -23.59 5.48 7.52
CA GLU A 390 -24.15 6.07 8.75
C GLU A 390 -23.07 6.30 9.79
N TRP A 391 -22.30 5.26 10.09
CA TRP A 391 -21.19 5.32 11.04
C TRP A 391 -20.17 6.40 10.66
N MET A 392 -19.79 6.49 9.38
CA MET A 392 -18.85 7.53 8.92
C MET A 392 -19.44 8.94 9.07
N ALA A 393 -20.74 9.12 8.83
CA ALA A 393 -21.42 10.41 8.97
C ALA A 393 -21.53 10.83 10.45
N GLU A 394 -21.96 9.92 11.33
CA GLU A 394 -22.08 10.15 12.78
C GLU A 394 -20.75 10.50 13.45
N ASN A 395 -19.65 9.96 12.94
CA ASN A 395 -18.30 10.23 13.44
C ASN A 395 -17.63 11.41 12.72
N GLU A 396 -18.29 12.01 11.73
CA GLU A 396 -17.77 13.08 10.85
C GLU A 396 -16.41 12.72 10.24
N VAL A 397 -16.26 11.48 9.78
CA VAL A 397 -15.00 11.00 9.21
C VAL A 397 -14.55 11.88 8.06
N THR A 398 -13.28 12.28 8.07
CA THR A 398 -12.70 13.18 7.07
C THR A 398 -11.84 12.45 6.04
N ILE A 399 -11.20 11.35 6.44
CA ILE A 399 -10.24 10.62 5.62
C ILE A 399 -10.49 9.12 5.77
N THR A 400 -10.47 8.40 4.66
CA THR A 400 -10.54 6.95 4.67
C THR A 400 -9.55 6.33 3.68
N HIS A 401 -9.05 5.15 4.04
CA HIS A 401 -8.27 4.29 3.16
C HIS A 401 -9.07 3.04 2.84
N LEU A 402 -9.18 2.72 1.56
CA LEU A 402 -10.07 1.67 1.08
C LEU A 402 -9.33 0.80 0.07
N THR A 403 -9.66 -0.49 0.06
CA THR A 403 -9.56 -1.27 -1.18
C THR A 403 -10.80 -0.99 -2.03
N PRO A 404 -10.77 -1.23 -3.36
CA PRO A 404 -11.98 -1.12 -4.18
C PRO A 404 -13.15 -1.94 -3.62
N ALA A 405 -12.89 -3.16 -3.12
CA ALA A 405 -13.89 -4.00 -2.46
C ALA A 405 -14.47 -3.35 -1.19
N MET A 406 -13.66 -2.71 -0.36
CA MET A 406 -14.16 -2.00 0.83
C MET A 406 -14.97 -0.75 0.46
N GLY A 407 -14.61 -0.04 -0.62
CA GLY A 407 -15.44 1.05 -1.14
C GLY A 407 -16.79 0.58 -1.69
N GLN A 408 -16.86 -0.63 -2.24
CA GLN A 408 -18.12 -1.25 -2.64
C GLN A 408 -18.98 -1.59 -1.42
N LEU A 409 -18.39 -2.11 -0.34
CA LEU A 409 -19.11 -2.32 0.93
C LEU A 409 -19.63 -1.01 1.52
N LEU A 410 -18.79 0.03 1.57
CA LEU A 410 -19.17 1.37 2.03
C LEU A 410 -20.38 1.93 1.27
N SER A 411 -20.43 1.73 -0.04
CA SER A 411 -21.50 2.25 -0.90
C SER A 411 -22.66 1.26 -1.12
N ALA A 412 -22.63 0.08 -0.51
CA ALA A 412 -23.67 -0.93 -0.66
C ALA A 412 -24.93 -0.52 0.11
N GLN A 413 -26.04 -0.28 -0.61
CA GLN A 413 -27.34 0.15 -0.06
C GLN A 413 -27.27 1.42 0.81
N ALA A 414 -26.16 2.16 0.75
CA ALA A 414 -25.99 3.40 1.50
C ALA A 414 -26.84 4.52 0.89
N THR A 415 -27.59 5.20 1.76
CA THR A 415 -28.37 6.41 1.44
C THR A 415 -27.86 7.62 2.22
N THR A 416 -27.24 7.38 3.37
CA THR A 416 -26.71 8.42 4.26
C THR A 416 -25.55 9.16 3.62
N GLN A 417 -25.64 10.49 3.65
CA GLN A 417 -24.60 11.39 3.15
C GLN A 417 -23.46 11.52 4.16
N ILE A 418 -22.22 11.61 3.67
CA ILE A 418 -20.99 11.73 4.45
C ILE A 418 -20.33 13.09 4.12
N PRO A 419 -20.93 14.22 4.52
CA PRO A 419 -20.51 15.56 4.07
C PRO A 419 -19.12 15.97 4.57
N ALA A 420 -18.66 15.37 5.67
CA ALA A 420 -17.35 15.61 6.27
C ALA A 420 -16.20 14.95 5.51
N LEU A 421 -16.47 13.93 4.68
CA LEU A 421 -15.43 13.17 4.00
C LEU A 421 -14.76 14.03 2.91
N ARG A 422 -13.46 14.26 3.07
CA ARG A 422 -12.63 15.08 2.18
C ARG A 422 -11.73 14.25 1.28
N ASN A 423 -11.17 13.16 1.78
CA ASN A 423 -10.23 12.33 1.02
C ASN A 423 -10.51 10.84 1.18
N ALA A 424 -10.71 10.14 0.07
CA ALA A 424 -10.84 8.69 0.01
C ALA A 424 -9.71 8.11 -0.85
N PHE A 425 -8.78 7.40 -0.20
CA PHE A 425 -7.63 6.84 -0.87
C PHE A 425 -7.82 5.36 -1.16
N PHE A 426 -7.83 4.99 -2.43
CA PHE A 426 -7.98 3.62 -2.91
C PHE A 426 -6.63 2.98 -3.25
N VAL A 427 -6.43 1.71 -2.91
CA VAL A 427 -5.24 0.93 -3.30
C VAL A 427 -5.56 -0.55 -3.42
N GLY A 428 -4.73 -1.30 -4.16
CA GLY A 428 -4.65 -2.75 -4.08
C GLY A 428 -5.44 -3.52 -5.14
N ASP A 429 -6.30 -2.86 -5.92
CA ASP A 429 -6.99 -3.48 -7.06
C ASP A 429 -7.47 -2.41 -8.06
N VAL A 430 -8.08 -2.83 -9.15
CA VAL A 430 -8.68 -1.98 -10.18
C VAL A 430 -9.83 -1.17 -9.58
N LEU A 431 -9.67 0.16 -9.60
CA LEU A 431 -10.73 1.10 -9.22
C LEU A 431 -11.57 1.48 -10.45
N THR A 432 -12.88 1.24 -10.38
CA THR A 432 -13.79 1.54 -11.50
C THR A 432 -14.44 2.91 -11.36
N LYS A 433 -14.75 3.56 -12.50
CA LYS A 433 -15.50 4.84 -12.51
C LYS A 433 -16.83 4.73 -11.78
N ARG A 434 -17.53 3.61 -11.93
CA ARG A 434 -18.80 3.35 -11.25
C ARG A 434 -18.65 3.44 -9.73
N ASP A 435 -17.61 2.81 -9.18
CA ASP A 435 -17.38 2.80 -7.73
C ASP A 435 -16.98 4.19 -7.24
N CYS A 436 -16.19 4.95 -8.02
CA CYS A 436 -15.90 6.35 -7.74
C CYS A 436 -17.16 7.22 -7.69
N HIS A 437 -18.04 7.10 -8.68
CA HIS A 437 -19.25 7.91 -8.78
C HIS A 437 -20.21 7.62 -7.62
N ARG A 438 -20.35 6.35 -7.22
CA ARG A 438 -21.18 5.98 -6.07
C ARG A 438 -20.69 6.66 -4.80
N LEU A 439 -19.38 6.66 -4.54
CA LEU A 439 -18.85 7.34 -3.36
C LEU A 439 -19.01 8.87 -3.45
N GLN A 440 -18.76 9.47 -4.62
CA GLN A 440 -18.98 10.91 -4.84
C GLN A 440 -20.44 11.33 -4.63
N SER A 441 -21.42 10.46 -4.95
CA SER A 441 -22.85 10.73 -4.67
C SER A 441 -23.24 10.67 -3.19
N LEU A 442 -22.42 10.02 -2.36
CA LEU A 442 -22.60 9.97 -0.90
C LEU A 442 -21.79 11.05 -0.20
N ALA A 443 -20.71 11.51 -0.81
CA ALA A 443 -19.80 12.49 -0.23
C ALA A 443 -19.41 13.56 -1.27
N ALA A 444 -20.25 14.58 -1.41
CA ALA A 444 -20.08 15.63 -2.43
C ALA A 444 -18.72 16.36 -2.37
N ASN A 445 -18.08 16.38 -1.20
CA ASN A 445 -16.81 17.08 -0.97
C ASN A 445 -15.56 16.19 -1.17
N VAL A 446 -15.74 14.90 -1.49
CA VAL A 446 -14.65 13.94 -1.49
C VAL A 446 -13.74 14.09 -2.71
N ASN A 447 -12.44 14.04 -2.46
CA ASN A 447 -11.42 13.76 -3.44
C ASN A 447 -11.18 12.24 -3.45
N ILE A 448 -11.28 11.62 -4.62
CA ILE A 448 -10.95 10.20 -4.78
C ILE A 448 -9.52 10.10 -5.30
N ILE A 449 -8.65 9.48 -4.50
CA ILE A 449 -7.23 9.33 -4.80
C ILE A 449 -6.97 7.85 -5.09
N ASN A 450 -6.75 7.52 -6.36
CA ASN A 450 -6.35 6.18 -6.74
C ASN A 450 -4.84 6.03 -6.57
N MET A 451 -4.39 5.11 -5.72
CA MET A 451 -2.98 4.86 -5.48
C MET A 451 -2.57 3.50 -5.98
N TYR A 452 -1.31 3.38 -6.37
CA TYR A 452 -0.68 2.14 -6.76
C TYR A 452 0.58 1.88 -5.94
N GLY A 453 0.76 0.63 -5.54
CA GLY A 453 1.94 0.12 -4.84
C GLY A 453 1.81 -1.38 -4.65
N THR A 454 2.94 -2.05 -4.47
CA THR A 454 3.00 -3.45 -4.01
C THR A 454 3.51 -3.48 -2.57
N THR A 455 3.40 -4.62 -1.90
CA THR A 455 3.92 -4.79 -0.53
C THR A 455 5.43 -4.51 -0.46
N GLU A 456 6.19 -4.83 -1.52
CA GLU A 456 7.63 -4.55 -1.65
C GLU A 456 7.94 -3.07 -1.77
N THR A 457 6.99 -2.27 -2.26
CA THR A 457 7.08 -0.81 -2.33
C THR A 457 6.16 -0.20 -1.26
N GLN A 458 6.54 -0.37 0.01
CA GLN A 458 5.71 -0.01 1.17
C GLN A 458 4.92 1.28 0.92
N ARG A 459 3.61 1.25 1.23
CA ARG A 459 2.64 2.34 1.05
C ARG A 459 2.12 2.45 -0.39
N ALA A 460 2.75 3.25 -1.22
CA ALA A 460 2.36 3.57 -2.59
C ALA A 460 3.56 4.20 -3.32
N VAL A 461 3.64 4.01 -4.64
CA VAL A 461 4.67 4.59 -5.52
C VAL A 461 4.11 5.62 -6.49
N SER A 462 2.80 5.59 -6.76
CA SER A 462 2.14 6.56 -7.61
C SER A 462 0.69 6.78 -7.20
N TYR A 463 0.13 7.91 -7.63
CA TYR A 463 -1.28 8.21 -7.43
C TYR A 463 -1.86 8.92 -8.64
N PHE A 464 -3.18 8.83 -8.76
CA PHE A 464 -3.98 9.58 -9.71
C PHE A 464 -5.21 10.14 -8.99
N LEU A 465 -5.33 11.47 -9.00
CA LEU A 465 -6.50 12.15 -8.45
C LEU A 465 -7.64 12.05 -9.47
N ILE A 466 -8.71 11.35 -9.11
CA ILE A 466 -9.89 11.20 -9.98
C ILE A 466 -10.61 12.56 -10.03
N PRO A 467 -10.82 13.14 -11.22
CA PRO A 467 -11.57 14.38 -11.35
C PRO A 467 -12.97 14.25 -10.76
N ARG A 468 -13.47 15.34 -10.17
CA ARG A 468 -14.88 15.40 -9.76
C ARG A 468 -15.74 15.32 -11.02
N CYS A 469 -16.80 14.53 -10.96
CA CYS A 469 -17.85 14.61 -11.97
C CYS A 469 -18.51 15.99 -11.83
N VAL A 470 -18.42 16.79 -12.89
CA VAL A 470 -19.21 18.02 -13.05
C VAL A 470 -20.62 17.64 -13.47
#